data_AF-A0A365T7E0-F1
#
_entry.id   AF-A0A365T7E0-F1
#
_cell.length_a   1.000
_cell.length_b   1.000
_cell.length_c   1.000
_cell.angle_alpha   90.00
_cell.angle_beta   90.00
_cell.angle_gamma   90.00
#
_symmetry.space_group_name_H-M   'P 1'
#
loop_
_entity.id
_entity.type
_entity.pdbx_description
1 polymer ?
#
loop_
_entity_poly.entity_id
_entity_poly.type
_entity_poly.pdbx_seq_one_letter_code
_entity_poly.pdbx_strand_id
1 'polypeptide(L)' 'MSFSDPIFTIVSFLTGCFICGASGSFTLLTLIIGANDANAEFVILMSLIAFGFGAATMRVTFGPVQEILLNMTAL' A
#
# COMPACT_ATOMS: atom_id res chain seq x y z
N MET A 1 -17.43 1.18 9.60
CA MET A 1 -16.76 2.50 9.63
C MET A 1 -16.83 3.07 8.22
N SER A 2 -17.02 4.38 8.06
CA SER A 2 -17.27 5.04 6.76
C SER A 2 -16.05 5.84 6.30
N PHE A 3 -15.90 6.09 4.99
CA PHE A 3 -14.87 7.00 4.44
C PHE A 3 -14.99 8.44 4.94
N SER A 4 -16.11 8.79 5.56
CA SER A 4 -16.31 10.07 6.22
C SER A 4 -15.60 10.18 7.58
N ASP A 5 -15.12 9.07 8.14
CA ASP A 5 -14.32 9.06 9.36
C ASP A 5 -12.84 9.36 9.01
N PRO A 6 -12.29 10.49 9.49
CA PRO A 6 -10.96 10.95 9.08
C PRO A 6 -9.85 10.03 9.58
N ILE A 7 -10.00 9.42 10.76
CA ILE A 7 -8.99 8.50 11.31
C ILE A 7 -9.00 7.21 10.51
N PHE A 8 -10.18 6.64 10.25
CA PHE A 8 -10.32 5.44 9.43
C PHE A 8 -9.70 5.64 8.04
N THR A 9 -9.96 6.77 7.38
CA THR A 9 -9.46 7.04 6.04
C THR A 9 -7.94 7.26 6.03
N ILE A 10 -7.38 8.02 6.98
CA ILE A 10 -5.93 8.21 7.09
C ILE A 10 -5.22 6.89 7.38
N VAL A 11 -5.71 6.12 8.35
CA VAL A 11 -5.12 4.82 8.72
C VAL A 11 -5.20 3.84 7.55
N SER A 12 -6.32 3.82 6.81
CA SER A 12 -6.48 2.99 5.62
C SER A 12 -5.49 3.37 4.52
N PHE A 13 -5.29 4.67 4.27
CA PHE A 13 -4.28 5.15 3.32
C PHE A 13 -2.87 4.74 3.75
N LEU A 14 -2.52 4.95 5.02
CA LEU A 14 -1.22 4.57 5.59
C LEU A 14 -0.98 3.06 5.48
N THR A 15 -2.01 2.27 5.72
CA THR A 15 -1.98 0.81 5.56
C THR A 15 -1.71 0.43 4.10
N GLY A 16 -2.35 1.12 3.14
CA GLY A 16 -2.06 0.95 1.71
C GLY A 16 -0.60 1.26 1.37
N CYS A 17 -0.06 2.38 1.88
CA CYS A 17 1.36 2.74 1.71
C CYS A 17 2.29 1.66 2.28
N PHE A 18 1.99 1.17 3.48
CA PHE A 18 2.77 0.13 4.13
C PHE A 18 2.77 -1.18 3.33
N ILE A 19 1.60 -1.62 2.86
CA ILE A 19 1.46 -2.82 2.04
C ILE A 19 2.29 -2.70 0.76
N CYS A 20 2.20 -1.57 0.04
CA CYS A 20 3.01 -1.33 -1.15
C CYS A 20 4.51 -1.30 -0.87
N GLY A 21 4.92 -0.63 0.21
CA GLY A 21 6.33 -0.58 0.63
C GLY A 21 6.87 -1.97 0.94
N ALA A 22 6.20 -2.70 1.83
CA ALA A 22 6.62 -4.02 2.27
C ALA A 22 6.65 -5.03 1.11
N SER A 23 5.60 -5.08 0.29
CA SER A 23 5.53 -5.98 -0.87
C SER A 23 6.56 -5.63 -1.96
N GLY A 24 6.78 -4.34 -2.22
CA GLY A 24 7.83 -3.88 -3.13
C GLY A 24 9.22 -4.28 -2.62
N SER A 25 9.49 -4.12 -1.32
CA SER A 25 10.73 -4.55 -0.69
C SER A 25 10.96 -6.07 -0.78
N PHE A 26 9.92 -6.87 -0.53
CA PHE A 26 10.04 -8.34 -0.68
C PHE A 26 10.32 -8.72 -2.13
N THR A 27 9.62 -8.12 -3.08
CA THR A 27 9.86 -8.37 -4.52
C THR A 27 11.30 -8.05 -4.90
N LEU A 28 11.83 -6.89 -4.49
CA LEU A 28 13.21 -6.49 -4.75
C LEU A 28 14.22 -7.41 -4.07
N LEU A 29 14.00 -7.74 -2.79
CA LEU A 29 14.90 -8.59 -2.02
C LEU A 29 14.98 -10.00 -2.63
N THR A 30 13.84 -10.58 -3.01
CA THR A 30 13.77 -11.89 -3.68
C THR A 30 14.46 -11.86 -5.05
N LEU A 31 14.35 -10.75 -5.79
CA LEU A 31 15.04 -10.59 -7.07
C LEU A 31 16.56 -10.49 -6.89
N ILE A 32 17.04 -9.77 -5.87
CA ILE A 32 18.47 -9.63 -5.53
C ILE A 32 19.08 -10.95 -5.05
N ILE A 33 18.36 -11.70 -4.22
CA ILE A 33 18.82 -12.99 -3.66
C ILE A 33 18.83 -14.10 -4.73
N GLY A 34 18.07 -13.92 -5.82
CA GLY A 34 17.98 -14.84 -6.93
C GLY A 34 16.70 -15.67 -6.89
N ALA A 35 15.92 -15.60 -7.96
CA ALA A 35 14.63 -16.28 -8.09
C ALA A 35 14.75 -17.70 -8.65
N ASN A 36 15.76 -18.47 -8.22
CA ASN A 36 16.09 -19.77 -8.84
C ASN A 36 15.32 -20.97 -8.26
N ASP A 37 14.33 -20.71 -7.38
CA ASP A 37 13.51 -21.72 -6.73
C ASP A 37 12.02 -21.38 -6.88
N ALA A 38 11.16 -22.39 -7.03
CA ALA A 38 9.71 -22.22 -7.16
C ALA A 38 9.08 -21.43 -5.97
N ASN A 39 9.73 -21.49 -4.80
CA ASN A 39 9.34 -20.70 -3.63
C ASN A 39 9.56 -19.19 -3.84
N ALA A 40 10.62 -18.80 -4.55
CA ALA A 40 10.92 -17.41 -4.85
C ALA A 40 9.92 -16.81 -5.85
N GLU A 41 9.54 -17.58 -6.88
CA GLU A 41 8.49 -17.18 -7.83
C GLU A 41 7.15 -16.98 -7.14
N PHE A 42 6.78 -17.87 -6.21
CA PHE A 42 5.57 -17.73 -5.41
C PHE A 42 5.60 -16.47 -4.54
N VAL A 43 6.72 -16.18 -3.87
CA VAL A 43 6.89 -14.98 -3.05
C VAL A 43 6.78 -13.71 -3.89
N ILE A 44 7.38 -13.68 -5.08
CA ILE A 44 7.25 -12.55 -6.02
C ILE A 44 5.80 -12.36 -6.43
N LEU A 45 5.10 -13.44 -6.80
CA LEU A 45 3.71 -13.37 -7.23
C LEU A 45 2.78 -12.87 -6.11
N MET A 46 2.92 -13.40 -4.90
CA MET A 46 2.15 -12.94 -3.74
C MET A 46 2.47 -11.49 -3.37
N SER A 47 3.73 -11.09 -3.50
CA SER A 47 4.15 -9.71 -3.27
C SER A 47 3.53 -8.76 -4.30
N LEU A 48 3.49 -9.13 -5.59
CA LEU A 48 2.84 -8.31 -6.62
C LEU A 48 1.32 -8.18 -6.41
N ILE A 49 0.65 -9.25 -5.97
CA ILE A 49 -0.78 -9.20 -5.62
C ILE A 49 -1.00 -8.25 -4.43
N ALA A 50 -0.20 -8.38 -3.38
CA ALA A 50 -0.25 -7.50 -2.21
C ALA A 50 0.01 -6.04 -2.62
N PHE A 51 0.97 -5.80 -3.50
CA PHE A 51 1.26 -4.48 -4.03
C PHE A 51 0.04 -3.87 -4.75
N GLY A 52 -0.61 -4.64 -5.61
CA GLY A 52 -1.84 -4.20 -6.30
C GLY A 52 -2.96 -3.84 -5.32
N PHE A 53 -3.13 -4.63 -4.26
CA PHE A 53 -4.12 -4.34 -3.21
C PHE A 53 -3.79 -3.07 -2.41
N GLY A 54 -2.52 -2.88 -2.04
CA GLY A 54 -2.05 -1.65 -1.37
C GLY A 54 -2.28 -0.41 -2.25
N ALA A 55 -2.00 -0.52 -3.55
CA ALA A 55 -2.17 0.57 -4.51
C ALA A 55 -3.65 0.91 -4.71
N ALA A 56 -4.53 -0.09 -4.81
CA ALA A 56 -5.97 0.11 -4.86
C ALA A 56 -6.50 0.81 -3.59
N THR A 57 -6.03 0.38 -2.42
CA THR A 57 -6.39 0.97 -1.14
C THR A 57 -5.98 2.44 -1.06
N MET A 58 -4.74 2.76 -1.46
CA MET A 58 -4.28 4.15 -1.55
C MET A 58 -5.14 4.96 -2.52
N ARG A 59 -5.48 4.41 -3.68
CA ARG A 59 -6.27 5.13 -4.68
C ARG A 59 -7.69 5.47 -4.20
N VAL A 60 -8.33 4.55 -3.49
CA VAL A 60 -9.68 4.77 -2.94
C VAL A 60 -9.67 5.81 -1.82
N THR A 61 -8.59 5.86 -1.04
CA THR A 61 -8.47 6.75 0.13
C THR A 61 -7.80 8.09 -0.18
N PHE A 62 -7.18 8.25 -1.34
CA PHE A 62 -6.41 9.44 -1.72
C PHE A 62 -7.23 10.74 -1.70
N GLY A 63 -8.41 10.74 -2.33
CA GLY A 63 -9.27 11.93 -2.40
C GLY A 63 -9.64 12.47 -1.01
N PRO A 64 -10.24 11.65 -0.14
CA PRO A 64 -10.60 12.10 1.21
C PRO A 64 -9.37 12.49 2.06
N VAL A 65 -8.22 11.79 1.93
CA VAL A 65 -6.98 12.19 2.61
C VAL A 65 -6.50 13.55 2.14
N GLN A 66 -6.56 13.84 0.84
CA GLN A 66 -6.16 15.13 0.29
C GLN A 66 -7.03 16.28 0.83
N GLU A 67 -8.36 16.10 0.89
CA GLU A 67 -9.28 17.09 1.47
C GLU A 67 -8.98 17.36 2.95
N ILE A 68 -8.72 16.31 3.73
CA ILE A 68 -8.34 16.44 5.14
C ILE A 68 -7.03 17.23 5.27
N LEU A 69 -6.04 16.93 4.44
CA LEU A 69 -4.72 17.58 4.49
C LEU A 69 -4.80 19.06 4.11
N LEU A 70 -5.59 19.39 3.08
CA LEU A 70 -5.86 20.78 2.69
C LEU A 70 -6.55 21.58 3.79
N ASN A 71 -7.55 20.99 4.46
CA ASN A 71 -8.25 21.63 5.58
C ASN A 71 -7.32 21.89 6.78
N MET A 72 -6.32 21.03 7.04
CA MET A 72 -5.34 21.28 8.11
C MET A 72 -4.35 22.39 7.77
N THR A 73 -4.02 22.59 6.50
CA THR A 73 -3.06 23.64 6.06
C THR A 73 -3.67 25.03 5.89
N ALA A 74 -5.00 25.13 5.90
CA ALA A 74 -5.73 26.39 5.74
C ALA A 74 -5.99 27.13 7.07
N LEU A 75 -5.46 26.61 8.19
CA LEU A 75 -5.63 27.12 9.55
C LEU A 75 -4.29 27.64 10.09
#